data_AF-A0A8S2R7F2-F1
#
_entry.id   AF-A0A8S2R7F2-F1
#
_cell.length_a   1.000
_cell.length_b   1.000
_cell.length_c   1.000
_cell.angle_alpha   90.00
_cell.angle_beta   90.00
_cell.angle_gamma   90.00
#
_symmetry.space_group_name_H-M   'P 1'
#
loop_
_entity.id
_entity.type
_entity.pdbx_description
1 polymer ?
#
loop_
_entity_poly.entity_id
_entity_poly.type
_entity_poly.pdbx_seq_one_letter_code
_entity_poly.pdbx_strand_id
1 'polypeptide(L)' 'CPEHPFPASVDDAVALYRALLCNNISPSQILIMGDSAGGGLSLLTIQTLIARQLSVPRGVIVLSSWTDLSGYGES' A
#
# COMPACT_ATOMS: atom_id res chain seq x y z
N CYS A 1 9.59 -0.25 12.45
CA CYS A 1 10.50 0.74 13.07
C CYS A 1 10.31 0.66 14.58
N PRO A 2 11.39 0.76 15.40
CA PRO A 2 12.79 1.11 15.06
C PRO A 2 13.61 0.05 14.32
N GLU A 3 13.23 -1.21 14.41
CA GLU A 3 13.99 -2.36 13.88
C GLU A 3 14.04 -2.36 12.34
N HIS A 4 12.94 -1.92 11.72
CA HIS A 4 12.78 -1.80 10.26
C HIS A 4 12.24 -0.41 9.90
N PRO A 5 13.11 0.54 9.52
CA PRO A 5 12.70 1.89 9.13
C PRO A 5 12.06 1.92 7.74
N PHE A 6 11.44 3.05 7.39
CA PHE A 6 10.96 3.29 6.03
C PHE A 6 12.10 3.11 5.00
N PRO A 7 11.86 2.49 3.84
CA PRO A 7 10.58 2.04 3.28
C PRO A 7 10.23 0.55 3.52
N ALA A 8 10.81 -0.12 4.52
CA ALA A 8 10.70 -1.58 4.66
C ALA A 8 9.27 -2.13 4.61
N SER A 9 8.31 -1.48 5.28
CA SER A 9 6.91 -1.90 5.27
C SER A 9 6.24 -1.81 3.89
N VAL A 10 6.65 -0.86 3.05
CA VAL A 10 6.17 -0.73 1.67
C VAL A 10 6.72 -1.85 0.81
N ASP A 11 8.00 -2.17 0.96
CA ASP A 11 8.62 -3.28 0.22
C ASP A 11 8.01 -4.63 0.60
N ASP A 12 7.74 -4.86 1.88
CA ASP A 12 7.04 -6.06 2.36
C ASP A 12 5.63 -6.16 1.78
N ALA A 13 4.86 -5.06 1.78
CA ALA A 13 3.52 -5.03 1.22
C ALA A 13 3.51 -5.31 -0.30
N VAL A 14 4.47 -4.75 -1.05
CA VAL A 14 4.63 -5.03 -2.48
C VAL A 14 5.07 -6.48 -2.73
N ALA A 15 5.97 -7.01 -1.90
CA ALA A 15 6.39 -8.41 -2.00
C ALA A 15 5.22 -9.37 -1.79
N LEU A 16 4.39 -9.13 -0.78
CA LEU A 16 3.17 -9.90 -0.52
C LEU A 16 2.19 -9.80 -1.69
N TYR A 17 1.93 -8.59 -2.19
CA TYR A 17 1.03 -8.40 -3.34
C TYR A 17 1.51 -9.19 -4.57
N ARG A 18 2.81 -9.15 -4.87
CA ARG A 18 3.39 -9.96 -5.95
C ARG A 18 3.24 -11.46 -5.71
N ALA A 19 3.40 -11.91 -4.47
CA ALA A 19 3.19 -13.30 -4.11
C ALA A 19 1.73 -13.74 -4.38
N LEU A 20 0.74 -12.90 -4.12
CA LEU A 20 -0.67 -13.20 -4.47
C LEU A 20 -0.87 -13.35 -5.98
N LEU A 21 -0.27 -12.46 -6.78
CA LEU A 21 -0.32 -12.57 -8.24
C LEU A 21 0.36 -13.84 -8.75
N CYS A 22 1.52 -14.21 -8.18
CA CYS A 22 2.21 -15.45 -8.51
C CYS A 22 1.38 -16.71 -8.17
N ASN A 23 0.46 -16.61 -7.20
CA ASN A 23 -0.49 -17.67 -6.86
C ASN A 23 -1.76 -17.62 -7.73
N ASN A 24 -1.72 -16.97 -8.89
CA ASN A 24 -2.82 -16.83 -9.84
C ASN A 24 -4.07 -16.12 -9.29
N ILE A 25 -3.94 -15.33 -8.22
CA ILE A 25 -5.03 -14.46 -7.77
C ILE A 25 -5.09 -13.26 -8.69
N SER A 26 -6.21 -13.10 -9.40
CA SER A 26 -6.39 -11.97 -10.29
C SER A 26 -6.34 -10.64 -9.51
N PRO A 27 -5.66 -9.60 -10.03
CA PRO A 27 -5.71 -8.26 -9.44
C PRO A 27 -7.13 -7.75 -9.19
N SER A 28 -8.09 -8.14 -10.04
CA SER A 28 -9.51 -7.79 -9.89
C SER A 28 -10.21 -8.42 -8.68
N GLN A 29 -9.59 -9.39 -8.03
CA GLN A 29 -10.09 -10.05 -6.81
C GLN A 29 -9.41 -9.52 -5.54
N ILE A 30 -8.48 -8.57 -5.66
CA ILE A 30 -7.70 -8.05 -4.54
C ILE A 30 -8.17 -6.63 -4.21
N LEU A 31 -8.45 -6.40 -2.93
CA LEU A 31 -8.59 -5.07 -2.34
C LEU A 31 -7.46 -4.88 -1.33
N ILE A 32 -6.86 -3.70 -1.31
CA ILE A 32 -5.93 -3.29 -0.24
C ILE A 32 -6.69 -2.37 0.71
N MET A 33 -6.59 -2.62 2.01
CA MET A 33 -7.24 -1.81 3.04
C MET A 33 -6.24 -1.43 4.12
N GLY A 34 -6.36 -0.21 4.64
CA GLY A 34 -5.64 0.19 5.85
C GLY A 34 -6.25 1.40 6.54
N ASP A 35 -6.03 1.50 7.85
CA ASP A 35 -6.44 2.61 8.69
C ASP A 35 -5.23 3.42 9.18
N SER A 36 -5.38 4.72 9.45
CA SER A 36 -4.33 5.58 10.00
C SER A 36 -3.00 5.46 9.24
N ALA A 37 -1.90 5.06 9.90
CA ALA A 37 -0.61 4.79 9.26
C ALA A 37 -0.69 3.68 8.20
N GLY A 38 -1.55 2.67 8.40
CA GLY A 38 -1.85 1.62 7.44
C GLY A 38 -2.58 2.13 6.19
N GLY A 39 -3.35 3.21 6.31
CA GLY A 39 -3.94 3.91 5.17
C GLY A 39 -2.88 4.56 4.28
N GLY A 40 -1.91 5.24 4.90
CA GLY A 40 -0.72 5.76 4.19
C GLY A 40 0.10 4.65 3.52
N LEU A 41 0.34 3.55 4.23
CA LEU A 41 1.02 2.37 3.68
C LEU A 41 0.28 1.76 2.47
N SER A 42 -1.04 1.67 2.54
CA SER A 42 -1.88 1.16 1.45
C SER A 42 -1.73 2.01 0.19
N LEU A 43 -1.75 3.34 0.35
CA LEU A 43 -1.56 4.28 -0.76
C LEU A 43 -0.15 4.20 -1.34
N LEU A 44 0.89 4.18 -0.49
CA LEU A 44 2.28 4.05 -0.92
C LEU A 44 2.54 2.72 -1.64
N THR A 45 1.90 1.64 -1.20
CA THR A 45 1.97 0.33 -1.87
C THR A 45 1.45 0.45 -3.30
N ILE A 46 0.26 1.03 -3.49
CA ILE A 46 -0.34 1.19 -4.83
C ILE A 46 0.49 2.12 -5.70
N GLN A 47 0.95 3.24 -5.15
CA GLN A 47 1.84 4.15 -5.86
C GLN A 47 3.12 3.44 -6.32
N THR A 48 3.67 2.56 -5.48
CA THR A 48 4.85 1.74 -5.81
C THR A 48 4.53 0.71 -6.90
N LEU A 49 3.37 0.06 -6.87
CA LEU A 49 2.94 -0.86 -7.93
C LEU A 49 2.83 -0.12 -9.28
N ILE A 50 2.22 1.07 -9.29
CA ILE A 50 2.11 1.93 -10.48
C ILE A 50 3.50 2.32 -11.01
N ALA A 51 4.38 2.81 -10.13
CA ALA A 51 5.73 3.21 -10.50
C ALA A 51 6.55 2.04 -11.07
N ARG A 52 6.32 0.82 -10.59
CA ARG A 52 6.96 -0.41 -11.07
C ARG A 52 6.23 -1.06 -12.27
N GLN A 53 5.20 -0.40 -12.83
CA GLN A 53 4.39 -0.90 -13.96
C GLN A 53 3.78 -2.29 -13.71
N LEU A 54 3.41 -2.57 -12.46
CA LEU A 54 2.73 -3.80 -12.07
C LEU A 54 1.22 -3.63 -12.17
N SER A 55 0.50 -4.74 -12.35
CA SER A 55 -0.97 -4.74 -12.23
C SER A 55 -1.39 -4.22 -10.85
N VAL A 56 -2.43 -3.41 -10.81
CA VAL A 56 -2.95 -2.80 -9.59
C VAL A 56 -4.17 -3.56 -9.07
N PRO A 57 -4.43 -3.58 -7.75
CA PRO A 57 -5.62 -4.20 -7.17
C PRO A 57 -6.91 -3.56 -7.71
N ARG A 58 -8.05 -4.22 -7.52
CA ARG A 58 -9.37 -3.71 -7.89
C ARG A 58 -9.70 -2.36 -7.27
N GLY A 59 -9.13 -2.09 -6.10
CA GLY A 59 -9.35 -0.85 -5.40
C GLY A 59 -8.63 -0.83 -4.06
N VAL A 60 -8.79 0.30 -3.39
CA VAL A 60 -8.23 0.56 -2.08
C VAL A 60 -9.27 1.20 -1.18
N ILE A 61 -9.29 0.78 0.08
CA ILE A 61 -10.14 1.36 1.11
C ILE A 61 -9.21 1.90 2.19
N VAL A 62 -9.30 3.20 2.46
CA VAL A 62 -8.43 3.82 3.45
C VAL A 62 -9.27 4.61 4.46
N LEU A 63 -8.97 4.43 5.74
CA LEU A 63 -9.74 5.01 6.84
C LEU A 63 -8.84 5.92 7.68
N SER A 64 -9.21 7.20 7.82
CA SER A 64 -8.45 8.19 8.62
C SER A 64 -6.95 8.18 8.33
N SER A 65 -6.61 8.03 7.06
CA SER A 65 -5.26 7.77 6.58
C SER A 65 -4.31 8.91 6.93
N TRP A 66 -3.13 8.55 7.43
CA TRP A 66 -2.07 9.53 7.60
C TRP A 66 -1.35 9.74 6.26
N THR A 67 -1.80 10.73 5.49
CA THR A 67 -1.32 11.01 4.12
C THR A 67 -0.28 12.14 4.07
N ASP A 68 -0.28 13.03 5.05
CA ASP A 68 0.70 14.12 5.18
C ASP A 68 1.46 14.02 6.51
N LEU A 69 2.73 13.65 6.42
CA LEU A 69 3.63 13.57 7.57
C LEU A 69 4.11 14.95 8.03
N SER A 70 3.94 16.00 7.23
CA SER A 70 4.27 17.37 7.63
C SER A 70 3.23 17.99 8.55
N GLY A 71 2.00 17.46 8.52
CA GLY A 71 0.90 17.90 9.39
C GLY A 71 0.30 19.25 9.00
N TYR A 72 0.56 19.74 7.78
CA TYR A 72 0.03 21.01 7.27
C TYR A 72 -1.21 20.81 6.39
N GLY A 73 -1.55 19.57 6.03
CA GLY A 73 -2.75 19.25 5.29
C GLY A 73 -4.03 19.58 6.06
N GLU A 74 -4.95 20.29 5.40
CA GLU A 74 -6.33 20.44 5.86
C GLU A 74 -7.07 19.10 5.75
N SER A 75 -8.02 18.85 6.66
CA SER A 75 -8.82 17.61 6.72
C SER A 75 -10.10 17.69 5.90
#